data_AF-A0A495Z3Z5-F1
#
_entry.id   AF-A0A495Z3Z5-F1
#
_cell.length_a   1.000
_cell.length_b   1.000
_cell.length_c   1.000
_cell.angle_alpha   90.00
_cell.angle_beta   90.00
_cell.angle_gamma   90.00
#
_symmetry.space_group_name_H-M   'P 1'
#
loop_
_entity.id
_entity.type
_entity.pdbx_description
1 polymer ?
#
loop_
_entity_poly.entity_id
_entity_poly.type
_entity_poly.pdbx_seq_one_letter_code
_entity_poly.pdbx_strand_id
1 'polypeptide(L)'
;MRSSDVKLIQFILAGDEDAFANLVKKYQKQIHTYLWRKTKDFHIAEDITQETFLQVSQKLETLQDPTQFKRWLYQIANRLCIAWFRKNQLQVRSLEETDITGIETEAYSRFVAAEYAKTTAEVQRDLVEKLLAKLKRNDRTVLTLHYFEDMTSSEISEFVGVSENTIKSRLRRARQRLKKYEFMIQEALDITIEAEHHSQKHVNGDLGMKLTFERDELLDSLQVLQRVASGRSTPPIPSNVLIHAEGSTIECMATDMEIGIRMKVDGTVKEAGTILVPAEKLTDIVKAWPAEKPVDLATTTDGQVEITSGGEVYKILGHPNEAFSQPPTVGAEAFAIDGEVLRSVIHKTKFAAPRKKARQTCLNGLYFNLLEDRTEVVAADTIQIALAHCEPFKPFQDSDGFIVPLKAVKEIERTFANSPEVIISRLKNQILFADEYTTLTAQLINAEYPPYEKIIPVSPEVRTVVPKAPILRALRKVALVSDPKTFKVCLEIDEKQIRVSAETPEPDEAHETLAVESGTGGIRIGLDARMLIETLTHIETESVSLEFSGVLNPIVVKPIGTDEHICLIMPMLLES
;
A
#
# COMPACT_ATOMS: atom_id res chain seq x y z
N MET A 1 31.50 30.69 -16.69
CA MET A 1 31.70 29.47 -15.87
C MET A 1 32.85 28.54 -16.30
N ARG A 2 33.33 28.54 -17.56
CA ARG A 2 34.40 27.62 -18.05
C ARG A 2 35.78 27.75 -17.36
N SER A 3 36.06 28.87 -16.67
CA SER A 3 37.37 29.16 -16.07
C SER A 3 37.66 28.44 -14.73
N SER A 4 36.67 27.81 -14.09
CA SER A 4 36.85 27.19 -12.77
C SER A 4 37.34 25.73 -12.85
N ASP A 5 36.89 24.96 -13.86
CA ASP A 5 37.24 23.54 -13.98
C ASP A 5 38.67 23.32 -14.48
N VAL A 6 39.10 24.13 -15.45
CA VAL A 6 40.47 24.07 -15.99
C VAL A 6 41.50 24.34 -14.90
N LYS A 7 41.22 25.31 -14.00
CA LYS A 7 42.10 25.63 -12.88
C LYS A 7 42.17 24.50 -11.85
N LEU A 8 41.03 23.90 -11.49
CA LEU A 8 40.99 22.75 -10.57
C LEU A 8 41.75 21.56 -11.14
N ILE A 9 41.59 21.25 -12.43
CA ILE A 9 42.32 20.16 -13.09
C ILE A 9 43.83 20.43 -13.11
N GLN A 10 44.25 21.68 -13.36
CA GLN A 10 45.67 22.05 -13.33
C GLN A 10 46.28 21.91 -11.91
N PHE A 11 45.53 22.25 -10.86
CA PHE A 11 45.99 22.06 -9.48
C PHE A 11 46.08 20.58 -9.09
N ILE A 12 45.13 19.75 -9.53
CA ILE A 12 45.18 18.29 -9.30
C ILE A 12 46.41 17.68 -9.98
N LEU A 13 46.71 18.07 -11.22
CA LEU A 13 47.91 17.61 -11.94
C LEU A 13 49.22 18.13 -11.32
N ALA A 14 49.15 19.19 -10.51
CA ALA A 14 50.28 19.73 -9.75
C ALA A 14 50.42 19.09 -8.34
N GLY A 15 49.57 18.11 -7.99
CA GLY A 15 49.64 17.36 -6.73
C GLY A 15 48.80 17.92 -5.58
N ASP A 16 47.84 18.80 -5.86
CA ASP A 16 46.91 19.33 -4.84
C ASP A 16 45.73 18.35 -4.61
N GLU A 17 45.73 17.68 -3.47
CA GLU A 17 44.68 16.71 -3.09
C GLU A 17 43.33 17.38 -2.80
N ASP A 18 43.31 18.63 -2.32
CA ASP A 18 42.09 19.37 -2.00
C ASP A 18 41.35 19.83 -3.27
N ALA A 19 42.08 20.05 -4.35
CA ALA A 19 41.51 20.39 -5.64
C ALA A 19 40.64 19.26 -6.22
N PHE A 20 40.98 17.99 -5.94
CA PHE A 20 40.19 16.84 -6.38
C PHE A 20 38.87 16.72 -5.61
N ALA A 21 38.89 16.93 -4.28
CA ALA A 21 37.69 16.93 -3.46
C ALA A 21 36.67 17.99 -3.92
N ASN A 22 37.15 19.17 -4.30
CA ASN A 22 36.31 20.23 -4.86
C ASN A 22 35.70 19.86 -6.23
N LEU A 23 36.47 19.14 -7.06
CA LEU A 23 36.00 18.64 -8.35
C LEU A 23 34.91 17.56 -8.15
N VAL A 24 35.10 16.64 -7.21
CA VAL A 24 34.09 15.62 -6.84
C VAL A 24 32.83 16.29 -6.34
N LYS A 25 32.92 17.21 -5.36
CA LYS A 25 31.78 17.92 -4.79
C LYS A 25 30.95 18.66 -5.84
N LYS A 26 31.59 19.19 -6.89
CA LYS A 26 30.93 19.88 -7.99
C LYS A 26 30.13 18.95 -8.90
N TYR A 27 30.63 17.76 -9.20
CA TYR A 27 30.05 16.88 -10.22
C TYR A 27 29.33 15.64 -9.68
N GLN A 28 29.53 15.27 -8.42
CA GLN A 28 28.99 14.06 -7.81
C GLN A 28 27.47 13.96 -7.95
N LYS A 29 26.74 15.01 -7.54
CA LYS A 29 25.28 15.06 -7.67
C LYS A 29 24.81 14.88 -9.12
N GLN A 30 25.50 15.50 -10.08
CA GLN A 30 25.12 15.45 -11.50
C GLN A 30 25.37 14.07 -12.12
N ILE A 31 26.47 13.41 -11.76
CA ILE A 31 26.81 12.06 -12.22
C ILE A 31 25.91 11.01 -11.56
N HIS A 32 25.67 11.13 -10.27
CA HIS A 32 24.72 10.28 -9.55
C HIS A 32 23.32 10.36 -10.16
N THR A 33 22.79 11.58 -10.36
CA THR A 33 21.49 11.76 -11.03
C THR A 33 21.46 11.17 -12.45
N TYR A 34 22.55 11.31 -13.21
CA TYR A 34 22.66 10.74 -14.55
C TYR A 34 22.64 9.20 -14.55
N LEU A 35 23.37 8.58 -13.64
CA LEU A 35 23.44 7.12 -13.49
C LEU A 35 22.14 6.55 -12.94
N TRP A 36 21.54 7.21 -11.95
CA TRP A 36 20.25 6.84 -11.37
C TRP A 36 19.12 6.80 -12.41
N ARG A 37 19.08 7.76 -13.34
CA ARG A 37 18.13 7.74 -14.47
C ARG A 37 18.28 6.52 -15.37
N LYS A 38 19.46 5.89 -15.40
CA LYS A 38 19.76 4.71 -16.22
C LYS A 38 19.57 3.41 -15.45
N THR A 39 20.03 3.35 -14.20
CA THR A 39 19.97 2.16 -13.34
C THR A 39 18.59 1.97 -12.72
N LYS A 40 17.85 3.07 -12.50
CA LYS A 40 16.59 3.14 -11.74
C LYS A 40 16.71 2.63 -10.30
N ASP A 41 17.93 2.50 -9.80
CA ASP A 41 18.26 2.04 -8.46
C ASP A 41 19.31 2.98 -7.87
N PHE A 42 19.05 3.47 -6.66
CA PHE A 42 19.86 4.46 -5.95
C PHE A 42 21.22 3.89 -5.53
N HIS A 43 21.24 2.71 -4.94
CA HIS A 43 22.48 2.10 -4.44
C HIS A 43 23.41 1.73 -5.60
N ILE A 44 22.85 1.18 -6.68
CA ILE A 44 23.61 0.88 -7.89
C ILE A 44 24.16 2.16 -8.53
N ALA A 45 23.37 3.24 -8.54
CA ALA A 45 23.83 4.53 -9.06
C ALA A 45 24.95 5.13 -8.21
N GLU A 46 24.87 5.01 -6.89
CA GLU A 46 25.89 5.46 -5.94
C GLU A 46 27.20 4.68 -6.11
N ASP A 47 27.13 3.35 -6.20
CA ASP A 47 28.30 2.49 -6.44
C ASP A 47 29.01 2.86 -7.75
N ILE A 48 28.25 3.00 -8.84
CA ILE A 48 28.82 3.38 -10.15
C ILE A 48 29.36 4.82 -10.11
N THR A 49 28.76 5.72 -9.30
CA THR A 49 29.25 7.09 -9.13
C THR A 49 30.60 7.11 -8.43
N GLN A 50 30.75 6.36 -7.34
CA GLN A 50 32.00 6.24 -6.61
C GLN A 50 33.10 5.64 -7.49
N GLU A 51 32.80 4.55 -8.19
CA GLU A 51 33.73 3.95 -9.16
C GLU A 51 34.08 4.91 -10.31
N THR A 52 33.14 5.75 -10.75
CA THR A 52 33.40 6.78 -11.77
C THR A 52 34.47 7.76 -11.30
N PHE A 53 34.36 8.29 -10.08
CA PHE A 53 35.34 9.24 -9.56
C PHE A 53 36.68 8.58 -9.23
N LEU A 54 36.69 7.31 -8.83
CA LEU A 54 37.92 6.52 -8.70
C LEU A 54 38.63 6.34 -10.06
N GLN A 55 37.90 6.05 -11.14
CA GLN A 55 38.48 5.97 -12.48
C GLN A 55 38.96 7.33 -12.99
N VAL A 56 38.30 8.42 -12.58
CA VAL A 56 38.69 9.79 -12.92
C VAL A 56 40.00 10.15 -12.24
N SER A 57 40.16 9.87 -10.93
CA SER A 57 41.43 10.16 -10.23
C SER A 57 42.61 9.41 -10.85
N GLN A 58 42.40 8.16 -11.27
CA GLN A 58 43.44 7.33 -11.89
C GLN A 58 43.80 7.74 -13.33
N LYS A 59 42.88 8.39 -14.05
CA LYS A 59 43.03 8.66 -15.50
C LYS A 59 43.04 10.14 -15.84
N LEU A 60 42.98 11.03 -14.86
CA LEU A 60 42.89 12.47 -15.09
C LEU A 60 44.05 13.00 -15.94
N GLU A 61 45.24 12.44 -15.76
CA GLU A 61 46.45 12.75 -16.54
C GLU A 61 46.34 12.45 -18.04
N THR A 62 45.40 11.57 -18.42
CA THR A 62 45.17 11.21 -19.83
C THR A 62 44.28 12.21 -20.58
N LEU A 63 43.71 13.20 -19.88
CA LEU A 63 42.84 14.20 -20.47
C LEU A 63 43.65 15.29 -21.20
N GLN A 64 43.67 15.22 -22.53
CA GLN A 64 44.40 16.15 -23.40
C GLN A 64 43.85 17.59 -23.39
N ASP A 65 42.53 17.76 -23.18
CA ASP A 65 41.84 19.06 -23.19
C ASP A 65 40.97 19.23 -21.94
N PRO A 66 41.41 20.02 -20.95
CA PRO A 66 40.67 20.27 -19.71
C PRO A 66 39.28 20.90 -19.93
N THR A 67 39.04 21.57 -21.06
CA THR A 67 37.72 22.17 -21.36
C THR A 67 36.65 21.11 -21.66
N GLN A 68 37.07 19.88 -21.98
CA GLN A 68 36.19 18.75 -22.28
C GLN A 68 35.97 17.83 -21.07
N PHE A 69 36.48 18.18 -19.89
CA PHE A 69 36.38 17.35 -18.68
C PHE A 69 34.96 16.86 -18.40
N LYS A 70 33.95 17.74 -18.47
CA LYS A 70 32.55 17.37 -18.27
C LYS A 70 32.12 16.26 -19.24
N ARG A 71 32.47 16.36 -20.52
CA ARG A 71 32.13 15.34 -21.52
C ARG A 71 32.85 14.02 -21.24
N TRP A 72 34.13 14.09 -20.89
CA TRP A 72 34.96 12.94 -20.59
C TRP A 72 34.49 12.17 -19.34
N LEU A 73 34.10 12.90 -18.28
CA LEU A 73 33.52 12.35 -17.05
C LEU A 73 32.25 11.53 -17.32
N TYR A 74 31.32 12.06 -18.11
CA TYR A 74 30.08 11.35 -18.47
C TYR A 74 30.32 10.12 -19.35
N GLN A 75 31.39 10.10 -20.15
CA GLN A 75 31.78 8.92 -20.93
C GLN A 75 32.27 7.77 -20.02
N ILE A 76 33.06 8.09 -18.99
CA ILE A 76 33.50 7.10 -17.98
C ILE A 76 32.28 6.53 -17.25
N ALA A 77 31.40 7.39 -16.75
CA ALA A 77 30.16 6.99 -16.06
C ALA A 77 29.29 6.07 -16.92
N ASN A 78 29.06 6.44 -18.19
CA ASN A 78 28.24 5.64 -19.10
C ASN A 78 28.85 4.26 -19.40
N ARG A 79 30.19 4.18 -19.54
CA ARG A 79 30.88 2.91 -19.78
C ARG A 79 30.74 1.96 -18.58
N LEU A 80 30.91 2.47 -17.37
CA LEU A 80 30.75 1.68 -16.13
C LEU A 80 29.31 1.19 -15.96
N CYS A 81 28.33 2.06 -16.23
CA CYS A 81 26.92 1.69 -16.21
C CYS A 81 26.58 0.54 -17.17
N ILE A 82 27.07 0.60 -18.43
CA ILE A 82 26.87 -0.47 -19.41
C ILE A 82 27.57 -1.76 -18.96
N ALA A 83 28.78 -1.68 -18.40
CA ALA A 83 29.52 -2.84 -17.90
C ALA A 83 28.78 -3.53 -16.73
N TRP A 84 28.21 -2.73 -15.83
CA TRP A 84 27.38 -3.22 -14.72
C TRP A 84 26.15 -3.98 -15.23
N PHE A 85 25.39 -3.40 -16.18
CA PHE A 85 24.23 -4.07 -16.76
C PHE A 85 24.59 -5.38 -17.47
N ARG A 86 25.73 -5.44 -18.17
CA ARG A 86 26.21 -6.67 -18.83
C ARG A 86 26.58 -7.77 -17.84
N LYS A 87 27.10 -7.40 -16.66
CA LYS A 87 27.51 -8.35 -15.60
C LYS A 87 26.30 -8.88 -14.82
N ASN A 88 25.32 -8.02 -14.54
CA ASN A 88 24.19 -8.32 -13.66
C ASN A 88 22.94 -8.85 -14.38
N GLN A 89 22.84 -8.80 -15.72
CA GLN A 89 21.80 -9.52 -16.47
C GLN A 89 21.96 -11.05 -16.46
N LEU A 90 23.12 -11.58 -16.07
CA LEU A 90 23.45 -13.02 -16.16
C LEU A 90 23.51 -13.73 -14.79
N GLN A 91 23.22 -13.04 -13.68
CA GLN A 91 23.19 -13.65 -12.35
C GLN A 91 21.99 -13.15 -11.55
N VAL A 92 20.90 -13.90 -11.58
CA VAL A 92 19.86 -13.84 -10.54
C VAL A 92 19.98 -15.12 -9.71
N ARG A 93 20.53 -15.00 -8.50
CA ARG A 93 20.32 -15.97 -7.42
C ARG A 93 20.03 -15.22 -6.13
N SER A 94 18.96 -15.66 -5.49
CA SER A 94 18.50 -15.31 -4.15
C SER A 94 19.52 -15.73 -3.08
N LEU A 95 19.56 -15.02 -1.95
CA LEU A 95 20.00 -15.55 -0.65
C LEU A 95 19.48 -14.67 0.49
N GLU A 96 18.87 -15.33 1.48
CA GLU A 96 18.50 -14.81 2.80
C GLU A 96 19.69 -14.84 3.77
N GLU A 97 19.49 -14.14 4.90
CA GLU A 97 20.22 -14.13 6.19
C GLU A 97 21.52 -13.32 6.29
N THR A 98 21.51 -12.23 7.09
CA THR A 98 22.24 -12.12 8.38
C THR A 98 21.69 -10.94 9.20
N ASP A 99 21.63 -11.14 10.52
CA ASP A 99 21.26 -10.24 11.61
C ASP A 99 22.13 -8.96 11.67
N ILE A 100 21.51 -7.77 11.76
CA ILE A 100 22.20 -6.49 11.98
C ILE A 100 21.42 -5.70 13.03
N THR A 101 21.73 -5.95 14.30
CA THR A 101 21.37 -5.02 15.38
C THR A 101 22.54 -4.07 15.63
N GLY A 102 22.26 -2.76 15.51
CA GLY A 102 23.14 -1.68 15.94
C GLY A 102 23.74 -0.85 14.81
N ILE A 103 22.96 0.06 14.21
CA ILE A 103 23.23 1.44 13.73
C ILE A 103 21.99 1.85 12.90
N GLU A 104 20.85 2.15 13.53
CA GLU A 104 19.59 2.44 12.79
C GLU A 104 18.74 3.56 13.40
N THR A 105 19.33 4.74 13.64
CA THR A 105 18.52 5.94 13.96
C THR A 105 18.79 7.11 13.01
N GLU A 106 20.01 7.26 12.50
CA GLU A 106 20.35 8.32 11.53
C GLU A 106 20.25 7.91 10.05
N ALA A 107 20.37 6.61 9.75
CA ALA A 107 20.23 6.08 8.39
C ALA A 107 18.74 6.03 7.97
N TYR A 108 17.87 5.73 8.92
CA TYR A 108 16.43 5.64 8.75
C TYR A 108 15.80 7.00 8.40
N SER A 109 16.12 8.05 9.16
CA SER A 109 15.62 9.41 8.91
C SER A 109 16.08 9.99 7.56
N ARG A 110 17.30 9.64 7.11
CA ARG A 110 17.83 10.05 5.81
C ARG A 110 17.19 9.31 4.63
N PHE A 111 16.84 8.04 4.82
CA PHE A 111 16.12 7.22 3.83
C PHE A 111 14.68 7.72 3.63
N VAL A 112 13.98 8.01 4.73
CA VAL A 112 12.60 8.50 4.73
C VAL A 112 12.48 9.88 4.06
N ALA A 113 13.40 10.81 4.35
CA ALA A 113 13.44 12.13 3.69
C ALA A 113 13.74 12.03 2.17
N ALA A 114 14.54 11.05 1.74
CA ALA A 114 14.87 10.83 0.34
C ALA A 114 13.71 10.18 -0.45
N GLU A 115 12.91 9.33 0.19
CA GLU A 115 11.74 8.67 -0.41
C GLU A 115 10.54 9.62 -0.54
N TYR A 116 10.33 10.55 0.40
CA TYR A 116 9.27 11.57 0.30
C TYR A 116 9.52 12.65 -0.76
N ALA A 117 10.79 13.08 -0.93
CA ALA A 117 11.16 14.01 -2.00
C ALA A 117 10.93 13.42 -3.41
N LYS A 118 10.91 12.10 -3.52
CA LYS A 118 10.67 11.35 -4.77
C LYS A 118 9.19 11.38 -5.17
N THR A 119 8.27 11.23 -4.22
CA THR A 119 6.82 11.24 -4.48
C THR A 119 6.31 12.61 -4.94
N THR A 120 6.73 13.70 -4.28
CA THR A 120 6.35 15.08 -4.69
C THR A 120 6.96 15.46 -6.04
N ALA A 121 8.21 15.05 -6.29
CA ALA A 121 8.87 15.26 -7.58
C ALA A 121 8.24 14.42 -8.71
N GLU A 122 7.72 13.23 -8.42
CA GLU A 122 6.98 12.39 -9.37
C GLU A 122 5.62 12.99 -9.74
N VAL A 123 4.88 13.54 -8.78
CA VAL A 123 3.61 14.26 -9.02
C VAL A 123 3.84 15.52 -9.87
N GLN A 124 4.85 16.33 -9.53
CA GLN A 124 5.23 17.51 -10.32
C GLN A 124 5.69 17.13 -11.73
N ARG A 125 6.44 16.02 -11.87
CA ARG A 125 6.92 15.54 -13.17
C ARG A 125 5.78 15.05 -14.05
N ASP A 126 4.82 14.31 -13.51
CA ASP A 126 3.63 13.85 -14.24
C ASP A 126 2.79 15.04 -14.72
N LEU A 127 2.62 16.08 -13.90
CA LEU A 127 1.95 17.31 -14.30
C LEU A 127 2.70 18.04 -15.42
N VAL A 128 4.02 18.21 -15.30
CA VAL A 128 4.84 18.85 -16.35
C VAL A 128 4.74 18.06 -17.66
N GLU A 129 4.79 16.73 -17.63
CA GLU A 129 4.61 15.89 -18.82
C GLU A 129 3.21 16.07 -19.44
N LYS A 130 2.14 16.10 -18.64
CA LYS A 130 0.76 16.37 -19.09
C LYS A 130 0.61 17.75 -19.71
N LEU A 131 1.19 18.79 -19.12
CA LEU A 131 1.14 20.18 -19.62
C LEU A 131 1.92 20.34 -20.92
N LEU A 132 3.12 19.75 -21.00
CA LEU A 132 3.93 19.76 -22.22
C LEU A 132 3.23 19.00 -23.36
N ALA A 133 2.46 17.96 -23.06
CA ALA A 133 1.66 17.23 -24.06
C ALA A 133 0.52 18.09 -24.67
N LYS A 134 0.05 19.14 -23.99
CA LYS A 134 -0.94 20.09 -24.53
C LYS A 134 -0.36 21.12 -25.51
N LEU A 135 0.97 21.19 -25.63
CA LEU A 135 1.65 22.09 -26.55
C LEU A 135 1.95 21.43 -27.89
N LYS A 136 1.85 22.20 -28.98
CA LYS A 136 2.31 21.74 -30.30
C LYS A 136 3.81 21.50 -30.26
N ARG A 137 4.29 20.49 -31.01
CA ARG A 137 5.70 20.03 -31.04
C ARG A 137 6.71 21.17 -31.05
N ASN A 138 6.52 22.17 -31.93
CA ASN A 138 7.45 23.29 -32.07
C ASN A 138 7.40 24.31 -30.92
N ASP A 139 6.26 24.46 -30.26
CA ASP A 139 6.10 25.35 -29.10
C ASP A 139 6.71 24.70 -27.84
N ARG A 140 6.51 23.37 -27.71
CA ARG A 140 7.10 22.54 -26.66
C ARG A 140 8.62 22.58 -26.71
N THR A 141 9.22 22.35 -27.89
CA THR A 141 10.69 22.36 -28.06
C THR A 141 11.32 23.68 -27.62
N VAL A 142 10.72 24.81 -27.98
CA VAL A 142 11.25 26.14 -27.61
C VAL A 142 11.12 26.39 -26.10
N LEU A 143 10.02 25.94 -25.48
CA LEU A 143 9.82 26.07 -24.04
C LEU A 143 10.80 25.17 -23.26
N THR A 144 11.05 23.94 -23.73
CA THR A 144 12.04 23.04 -23.14
C THR A 144 13.44 23.63 -23.18
N LEU A 145 13.92 24.08 -24.35
CA LEU A 145 15.27 24.63 -24.48
C LEU A 145 15.47 25.91 -23.67
N HIS A 146 14.43 26.72 -23.53
CA HIS A 146 14.53 27.99 -22.80
C HIS A 146 14.51 27.83 -21.28
N TYR A 147 13.66 26.95 -20.75
CA TYR A 147 13.43 26.83 -19.30
C TYR A 147 14.10 25.61 -18.64
N PHE A 148 14.38 24.56 -19.40
CA PHE A 148 15.02 23.34 -18.88
C PHE A 148 16.51 23.26 -19.23
N GLU A 149 16.94 23.96 -20.28
CA GLU A 149 18.33 23.98 -20.74
C GLU A 149 18.97 25.38 -20.65
N ASP A 150 18.26 26.36 -20.06
CA ASP A 150 18.69 27.75 -19.86
C ASP A 150 19.22 28.48 -21.12
N MET A 151 18.77 28.06 -22.31
CA MET A 151 19.21 28.68 -23.57
C MET A 151 18.53 30.02 -23.82
N THR A 152 19.30 30.99 -24.32
CA THR A 152 18.78 32.29 -24.75
C THR A 152 17.99 32.18 -26.05
N SER A 153 17.12 33.15 -26.33
CA SER A 153 16.35 33.16 -27.60
C SER A 153 17.25 33.14 -28.85
N SER A 154 18.46 33.70 -28.75
CA SER A 154 19.47 33.70 -29.82
C SER A 154 20.06 32.31 -30.03
N GLU A 155 20.44 31.61 -28.96
CA GLU A 155 20.99 30.25 -29.03
C GLU A 155 19.94 29.23 -29.52
N ILE A 156 18.67 29.41 -29.12
CA ILE A 156 17.56 28.58 -29.61
C ILE A 156 17.28 28.87 -31.09
N SER A 157 17.44 30.11 -31.54
CA SER A 157 17.28 30.50 -32.94
C SER A 157 18.30 29.79 -33.84
N GLU A 158 19.57 29.75 -33.40
CA GLU A 158 20.65 29.03 -34.07
C GLU A 158 20.46 27.51 -34.05
N PHE A 159 20.01 26.96 -32.92
CA PHE A 159 19.76 25.53 -32.74
C PHE A 159 18.56 24.99 -33.55
N VAL A 160 17.46 25.74 -33.63
CA VAL A 160 16.20 25.31 -34.31
C VAL A 160 16.16 25.75 -35.78
N GLY A 161 17.05 26.67 -36.20
CA GLY A 161 17.14 27.15 -37.58
C GLY A 161 15.99 28.08 -37.99
N VAL A 162 15.45 28.87 -37.05
CA VAL A 162 14.38 29.85 -37.30
C VAL A 162 14.71 31.19 -36.67
N SER A 163 14.14 32.29 -37.16
CA SER A 163 14.44 33.64 -36.64
C SER A 163 14.13 33.81 -35.15
N GLU A 164 14.92 34.64 -34.45
CA GLU A 164 14.74 34.94 -33.03
C GLU A 164 13.32 35.49 -32.72
N ASN A 165 12.75 36.27 -33.64
CA ASN A 165 11.36 36.74 -33.55
C ASN A 165 10.33 35.59 -33.56
N THR A 166 10.61 34.52 -34.31
CA THR A 166 9.79 33.31 -34.32
C THR A 166 9.90 32.56 -32.99
N ILE A 167 11.09 32.52 -32.38
CA ILE A 167 11.31 31.93 -31.05
C ILE A 167 10.54 32.69 -29.97
N LYS A 168 10.66 34.03 -29.94
CA LYS A 168 9.93 34.91 -29.01
C LYS A 168 8.41 34.75 -29.16
N SER A 169 7.91 34.66 -30.39
CA SER A 169 6.49 34.42 -30.68
C SER A 169 6.01 33.03 -30.23
N ARG A 170 6.83 31.98 -30.38
CA ARG A 170 6.53 30.62 -29.90
C ARG A 170 6.53 30.55 -28.37
N LEU A 171 7.49 31.19 -27.68
CA LEU A 171 7.50 31.29 -26.22
C LEU A 171 6.24 31.98 -25.69
N ARG A 172 5.86 33.12 -26.29
CA ARG A 172 4.64 33.85 -25.91
C ARG A 172 3.39 32.97 -26.08
N ARG A 173 3.25 32.29 -27.22
CA ARG A 173 2.09 31.41 -27.47
C ARG A 173 2.06 30.18 -26.57
N ALA A 174 3.23 29.60 -26.27
CA ALA A 174 3.34 28.47 -25.35
C ALA A 174 2.90 28.86 -23.93
N ARG A 175 3.42 29.99 -23.40
CA ARG A 175 2.99 30.55 -22.11
C ARG A 175 1.49 30.84 -22.07
N GLN A 176 0.95 31.46 -23.11
CA GLN A 176 -0.47 31.81 -23.16
C GLN A 176 -1.40 30.60 -23.27
N ARG A 177 -0.93 29.48 -23.84
CA ARG A 177 -1.67 28.21 -23.82
C ARG A 177 -1.60 27.54 -22.46
N LEU A 178 -0.43 27.52 -21.83
CA LEU A 178 -0.26 26.97 -20.48
C LEU A 178 -1.04 27.78 -19.43
N LYS A 179 -1.21 29.09 -19.65
CA LYS A 179 -2.07 29.94 -18.81
C LYS A 179 -3.54 29.48 -18.75
N LYS A 180 -4.04 28.73 -19.74
CA LYS A 180 -5.38 28.14 -19.66
C LYS A 180 -5.50 27.01 -18.62
N TYR A 181 -4.36 26.50 -18.17
CA TYR A 181 -4.22 25.48 -17.15
C TYR A 181 -3.62 26.06 -15.88
N GLU A 182 -3.70 27.38 -15.70
CA GLU A 182 -3.22 28.12 -14.53
C GLU A 182 -3.80 27.54 -13.23
N PHE A 183 -5.06 27.07 -13.23
CA PHE A 183 -5.65 26.37 -12.09
C PHE A 183 -4.92 25.07 -11.72
N MET A 184 -4.57 24.22 -12.70
CA MET A 184 -3.82 22.97 -12.45
C MET A 184 -2.38 23.22 -12.02
N ILE A 185 -1.80 24.33 -12.52
CA ILE A 185 -0.45 24.76 -12.16
C ILE A 185 -0.47 25.35 -10.74
N GLN A 186 -1.50 26.11 -10.39
CA GLN A 186 -1.69 26.70 -9.07
C GLN A 186 -1.94 25.62 -8.01
N GLU A 187 -2.81 24.65 -8.28
CA GLU A 187 -3.07 23.51 -7.39
C GLU A 187 -1.80 22.70 -7.06
N ALA A 188 -0.94 22.46 -8.06
CA ALA A 188 0.33 21.76 -7.84
C ALA A 188 1.43 22.66 -7.23
N LEU A 189 1.41 23.96 -7.51
CA LEU A 189 2.29 24.93 -6.85
C LEU A 189 1.87 25.17 -5.41
N ASP A 190 0.58 25.11 -5.07
CA ASP A 190 0.07 25.25 -3.71
C ASP A 190 0.50 24.03 -2.87
N ILE A 191 0.45 22.81 -3.43
CA ILE A 191 1.09 21.61 -2.84
C ILE A 191 2.60 21.83 -2.60
N THR A 192 3.27 22.58 -3.47
CA THR A 192 4.72 22.86 -3.38
C THR A 192 5.03 23.99 -2.39
N ILE A 193 4.18 25.01 -2.32
CA ILE A 193 4.27 26.14 -1.39
C ILE A 193 3.91 25.68 0.03
N GLU A 194 2.98 24.74 0.20
CA GLU A 194 2.70 24.07 1.47
C GLU A 194 3.86 23.18 1.92
N ALA A 195 4.50 22.44 1.00
CA ALA A 195 5.72 21.67 1.29
C ALA A 195 6.94 22.55 1.62
N GLU A 196 7.11 23.68 0.93
CA GLU A 196 8.20 24.65 1.19
C GLU A 196 7.92 25.54 2.42
N HIS A 197 6.66 25.92 2.69
CA HIS A 197 6.28 26.64 3.92
C HIS A 197 6.38 25.72 5.16
N HIS A 198 6.13 24.41 5.02
CA HIS A 198 6.42 23.45 6.08
C HIS A 198 7.93 23.31 6.35
N SER A 199 8.79 23.52 5.35
CA SER A 199 10.25 23.47 5.54
C SER A 199 10.87 24.77 6.08
N GLN A 200 10.16 25.90 6.05
CA GLN A 200 10.71 27.21 6.46
C GLN A 200 9.98 27.90 7.63
N LYS A 201 8.86 27.38 8.14
CA LYS A 201 8.20 27.93 9.35
C LYS A 201 8.59 27.28 10.68
N HIS A 202 9.36 26.19 10.70
CA HIS A 202 9.76 25.54 11.95
C HIS A 202 11.16 25.97 12.43
N VAL A 203 11.35 27.27 12.71
CA VAL A 203 12.51 27.73 13.49
C VAL A 203 12.18 28.78 14.57
N ASN A 204 10.97 29.34 14.64
CA ASN A 204 10.63 30.28 15.73
C ASN A 204 9.48 29.76 16.58
N GLY A 205 9.82 29.39 17.83
CA GLY A 205 8.88 28.96 18.85
C GLY A 205 8.05 30.11 19.43
N ASP A 206 6.80 29.78 19.76
CA ASP A 206 6.17 29.95 21.07
C ASP A 206 4.69 29.58 20.94
N LEU A 207 4.31 28.43 21.52
CA LEU A 207 2.98 27.94 21.96
C LEU A 207 2.95 26.41 21.85
N GLY A 208 2.85 25.73 22.98
CA GLY A 208 2.77 24.27 23.02
C GLY A 208 1.35 23.81 22.69
N MET A 209 1.18 22.79 21.86
CA MET A 209 -0.13 22.17 21.63
C MET A 209 -0.74 21.76 22.98
N LYS A 210 -2.01 22.08 23.22
CA LYS A 210 -2.77 21.66 24.41
C LYS A 210 -4.17 21.21 24.03
N LEU A 211 -4.47 19.95 24.30
CA LEU A 211 -5.71 19.28 23.94
C LEU A 211 -6.31 18.60 25.18
N THR A 212 -7.64 18.48 25.20
CA THR A 212 -8.36 17.73 26.23
C THR A 212 -9.36 16.78 25.57
N PHE A 213 -9.39 15.54 26.00
CA PHE A 213 -10.27 14.49 25.46
C PHE A 213 -11.10 13.82 26.57
N GLU A 214 -12.24 13.27 26.19
CA GLU A 214 -12.88 12.19 26.94
C GLU A 214 -12.03 10.91 26.75
N ARG A 215 -11.92 10.10 27.80
CA ARG A 215 -10.94 8.99 27.83
C ARG A 215 -11.35 7.85 26.91
N ASP A 216 -12.61 7.44 26.92
CA ASP A 216 -13.12 6.33 26.11
C ASP A 216 -13.14 6.69 24.62
N GLU A 217 -13.58 7.90 24.27
CA GLU A 217 -13.57 8.41 22.89
C GLU A 217 -12.15 8.46 22.30
N LEU A 218 -11.18 8.95 23.09
CA LEU A 218 -9.77 8.94 22.68
C LEU A 218 -9.23 7.52 22.57
N LEU A 219 -9.53 6.65 23.54
CA LEU A 219 -9.04 5.28 23.56
C LEU A 219 -9.54 4.48 22.35
N ASP A 220 -10.81 4.61 21.99
CA ASP A 220 -11.40 3.94 20.83
C ASP A 220 -10.69 4.36 19.54
N SER A 221 -10.47 5.67 19.37
CA SER A 221 -9.71 6.22 18.24
C SER A 221 -8.27 5.71 18.20
N LEU A 222 -7.56 5.74 19.35
CA LEU A 222 -6.18 5.27 19.47
C LEU A 222 -6.02 3.78 19.18
N GLN A 223 -6.99 2.95 19.56
CA GLN A 223 -6.95 1.51 19.25
C GLN A 223 -7.04 1.25 17.75
N VAL A 224 -7.81 2.04 17.00
CA VAL A 224 -7.87 1.97 15.53
C VAL A 224 -6.53 2.41 14.93
N LEU A 225 -6.04 3.57 15.35
CA LEU A 225 -4.78 4.16 14.87
C LEU A 225 -3.57 3.24 15.14
N GLN A 226 -3.49 2.64 16.35
CA GLN A 226 -2.42 1.72 16.74
C GLN A 226 -2.39 0.46 15.85
N ARG A 227 -3.54 -0.12 15.48
CA ARG A 227 -3.59 -1.29 14.60
C ARG A 227 -2.97 -0.99 13.25
N VAL A 228 -3.28 0.17 12.66
CA VAL A 228 -2.70 0.61 11.39
C VAL A 228 -1.21 0.93 11.55
N ALA A 229 -0.80 1.63 12.62
CA ALA A 229 0.59 2.00 12.88
C ALA A 229 1.51 0.79 13.17
N SER A 230 0.96 -0.33 13.68
CA SER A 230 1.70 -1.53 14.08
C SER A 230 2.24 -2.38 12.91
N GLY A 231 2.17 -1.88 11.67
CA GLY A 231 2.69 -2.59 10.51
C GLY A 231 4.19 -2.90 10.64
N ARG A 232 4.54 -4.18 10.53
CA ARG A 232 5.93 -4.65 10.44
C ARG A 232 6.48 -4.28 9.06
N SER A 233 6.91 -3.04 8.87
CA SER A 233 7.73 -2.64 7.72
C SER A 233 9.21 -2.83 8.05
N THR A 234 10.03 -3.07 7.03
CA THR A 234 11.49 -3.19 7.15
C THR A 234 12.11 -2.08 6.29
N PRO A 235 12.90 -1.14 6.87
CA PRO A 235 13.18 -0.98 8.30
C PRO A 235 11.95 -0.48 9.08
N PRO A 236 11.88 -0.68 10.41
CA PRO A 236 10.72 -0.29 11.20
C PRO A 236 10.52 1.23 11.13
N ILE A 237 9.43 1.66 10.50
CA ILE A 237 8.91 3.02 10.72
C ILE A 237 8.55 3.12 12.19
N PRO A 238 8.93 4.19 12.91
CA PRO A 238 8.41 4.38 14.26
C PRO A 238 6.88 4.40 14.17
N SER A 239 6.24 3.40 14.79
CA SER A 239 4.79 3.22 14.84
C SER A 239 4.15 4.37 15.61
N ASN A 240 3.98 5.48 14.93
CA ASN A 240 3.53 6.73 15.49
C ASN A 240 2.13 7.09 14.99
N VAL A 241 1.41 7.82 15.83
CA VAL A 241 0.21 8.56 15.45
C VAL A 241 0.58 10.03 15.31
N LEU A 242 0.17 10.64 14.22
CA LEU A 242 0.16 12.10 14.07
C LEU A 242 -1.10 12.62 14.75
N ILE A 243 -0.94 13.60 15.65
CA ILE A 243 -2.04 14.38 16.20
C ILE A 243 -1.89 15.79 15.67
N HIS A 244 -2.88 16.26 14.92
CA HIS A 244 -2.95 17.59 14.34
C HIS A 244 -4.19 18.30 14.88
N ALA A 245 -3.99 19.46 15.50
CA ALA A 245 -5.07 20.28 16.04
C ALA A 245 -5.01 21.68 15.45
N GLU A 246 -6.09 22.08 14.78
CA GLU A 246 -6.27 23.41 14.19
C GLU A 246 -7.70 23.87 14.42
N GLY A 247 -7.88 25.15 14.81
CA GLY A 247 -9.20 25.69 15.14
C GLY A 247 -9.87 24.89 16.27
N SER A 248 -11.02 24.30 15.97
CA SER A 248 -11.77 23.41 16.88
C SER A 248 -11.68 21.92 16.48
N THR A 249 -10.85 21.59 15.48
CA THR A 249 -10.76 20.24 14.92
C THR A 249 -9.49 19.55 15.37
N ILE A 250 -9.60 18.28 15.74
CA ILE A 250 -8.47 17.40 16.04
C ILE A 250 -8.52 16.25 15.03
N GLU A 251 -7.47 16.12 14.23
CA GLU A 251 -7.28 15.01 13.31
C GLU A 251 -6.12 14.14 13.78
N CYS A 252 -6.36 12.84 13.84
CA CYS A 252 -5.36 11.84 14.14
C CYS A 252 -5.10 10.97 12.91
N MET A 253 -3.83 10.64 12.65
CA MET A 253 -3.45 9.85 11.48
C MET A 253 -2.42 8.79 11.82
N ALA A 254 -2.50 7.64 11.15
CA ALA A 254 -1.53 6.56 11.26
C ALA A 254 -1.33 5.88 9.90
N THR A 255 -0.14 5.37 9.63
CA THR A 255 0.15 4.62 8.41
C THR A 255 1.31 3.65 8.61
N ASP A 256 1.28 2.55 7.86
CA ASP A 256 2.41 1.63 7.69
C ASP A 256 2.91 1.58 6.23
N MET A 257 2.58 2.60 5.43
CA MET A 257 2.81 2.73 3.98
C MET A 257 1.97 1.83 3.07
N GLU A 258 1.40 0.73 3.57
CA GLU A 258 0.43 -0.10 2.83
C GLU A 258 -1.00 0.40 3.07
N ILE A 259 -1.30 0.80 4.30
CA ILE A 259 -2.57 1.30 4.79
C ILE A 259 -2.31 2.65 5.48
N GLY A 260 -3.17 3.62 5.23
CA GLY A 260 -3.20 4.89 5.96
C GLY A 260 -4.60 5.14 6.48
N ILE A 261 -4.72 5.72 7.68
CA ILE A 261 -5.99 6.11 8.27
C ILE A 261 -5.90 7.55 8.78
N ARG A 262 -6.98 8.30 8.58
CA ARG A 262 -7.22 9.63 9.12
C ARG A 262 -8.56 9.61 9.84
N MET A 263 -8.59 10.14 11.06
CA MET A 263 -9.78 10.20 11.89
C MET A 263 -9.94 11.60 12.47
N LYS A 264 -11.16 12.12 12.45
CA LYS A 264 -11.56 13.23 13.32
C LYS A 264 -11.81 12.65 14.71
N VAL A 265 -11.19 13.25 15.72
CA VAL A 265 -11.29 12.80 17.10
C VAL A 265 -11.94 13.90 17.92
N ASP A 266 -12.97 13.55 18.69
CA ASP A 266 -13.67 14.50 19.54
C ASP A 266 -12.79 14.95 20.71
N GLY A 267 -12.72 16.26 20.92
CA GLY A 267 -11.88 16.85 21.94
C GLY A 267 -11.87 18.37 21.89
N THR A 268 -11.31 19.00 22.92
CA THR A 268 -11.20 20.45 23.02
C THR A 268 -9.78 20.91 22.70
N VAL A 269 -9.65 21.81 21.73
CA VAL A 269 -8.39 22.48 21.40
C VAL A 269 -8.24 23.72 22.28
N LYS A 270 -7.24 23.74 23.17
CA LYS A 270 -6.87 24.92 23.96
C LYS A 270 -5.75 25.71 23.27
N GLU A 271 -4.73 24.98 22.79
CA GLU A 271 -3.64 25.53 22.00
C GLU A 271 -3.41 24.59 20.80
N ALA A 272 -3.48 25.15 19.59
CA ALA A 272 -3.29 24.42 18.34
C ALA A 272 -1.84 23.90 18.21
N GLY A 273 -1.63 22.89 17.38
CA GLY A 273 -0.30 22.36 17.13
C GLY A 273 -0.31 20.99 16.47
N THR A 274 0.87 20.41 16.33
CA THR A 274 1.02 19.11 15.67
C THR A 274 2.18 18.34 16.27
N ILE A 275 1.99 17.05 16.50
CA ILE A 275 3.02 16.19 17.09
C ILE A 275 2.86 14.74 16.63
N LEU A 276 3.97 14.04 16.43
CA LEU A 276 4.01 12.58 16.27
C LEU A 276 4.28 11.91 17.61
N VAL A 277 3.50 10.90 17.96
CA VAL A 277 3.57 10.20 19.25
C VAL A 277 3.58 8.69 19.05
N PRO A 278 4.41 7.92 19.77
CA PRO A 278 4.37 6.45 19.70
C PRO A 278 2.98 5.90 20.02
N ALA A 279 2.36 5.23 19.05
CA ALA A 279 0.96 4.80 19.09
C ALA A 279 0.70 3.87 20.28
N GLU A 280 1.50 2.81 20.40
CA GLU A 280 1.35 1.79 21.45
C GLU A 280 1.49 2.38 22.85
N LYS A 281 2.52 3.22 23.08
CA LYS A 281 2.73 3.85 24.39
C LYS A 281 1.57 4.77 24.77
N LEU A 282 1.08 5.58 23.83
CA LEU A 282 -0.03 6.49 24.08
C LEU A 282 -1.31 5.70 24.39
N THR A 283 -1.62 4.66 23.60
CA THR A 283 -2.79 3.81 23.85
C THR A 283 -2.71 3.12 25.22
N ASP A 284 -1.56 2.54 25.56
CA ASP A 284 -1.38 1.83 26.84
C ASP A 284 -1.52 2.75 28.05
N ILE A 285 -1.01 3.99 27.96
CA ILE A 285 -1.16 5.00 29.02
C ILE A 285 -2.64 5.37 29.19
N VAL A 286 -3.33 5.72 28.11
CA VAL A 286 -4.76 6.10 28.16
C VAL A 286 -5.62 4.94 28.70
N LYS A 287 -5.31 3.71 28.29
CA LYS A 287 -6.01 2.50 28.73
C LYS A 287 -5.82 2.19 30.22
N ALA A 288 -4.72 2.62 30.84
CA ALA A 288 -4.42 2.34 32.24
C ALA A 288 -5.29 3.15 33.22
N TRP A 289 -5.89 4.26 32.77
CA TRP A 289 -6.67 5.17 33.62
C TRP A 289 -8.14 4.80 33.73
N PRO A 290 -8.85 5.15 34.83
CA PRO A 290 -10.31 5.05 34.91
C PRO A 290 -11.02 5.92 33.85
N ALA A 291 -12.21 5.50 33.40
CA ALA A 291 -12.95 6.17 32.32
C ALA A 291 -13.45 7.58 32.69
N GLU A 292 -13.70 7.83 33.98
CA GLU A 292 -14.39 9.04 34.45
C GLU A 292 -13.56 10.33 34.38
N LYS A 293 -12.28 10.26 34.00
CA LYS A 293 -11.35 11.40 34.05
C LYS A 293 -10.92 11.81 32.65
N PRO A 294 -10.96 13.12 32.31
CA PRO A 294 -10.47 13.59 31.02
C PRO A 294 -8.96 13.35 30.88
N VAL A 295 -8.51 13.28 29.63
CA VAL A 295 -7.10 13.17 29.26
C VAL A 295 -6.63 14.48 28.67
N ASP A 296 -5.68 15.13 29.32
CA ASP A 296 -5.01 16.32 28.81
C ASP A 296 -3.69 15.93 28.12
N LEU A 297 -3.48 16.42 26.90
CA LEU A 297 -2.22 16.30 26.16
C LEU A 297 -1.59 17.68 26.00
N ALA A 298 -0.32 17.83 26.38
CA ALA A 298 0.44 19.06 26.21
C ALA A 298 1.84 18.81 25.64
N THR A 299 2.24 19.54 24.60
CA THR A 299 3.64 19.48 24.12
C THR A 299 4.53 20.42 24.92
N THR A 300 5.69 19.94 25.34
CA THR A 300 6.71 20.74 26.02
C THR A 300 7.71 21.33 25.02
N THR A 301 8.46 22.35 25.44
CA THR A 301 9.53 22.98 24.65
C THR A 301 10.65 22.01 24.26
N ASP A 302 10.79 20.90 25.01
CA ASP A 302 11.84 19.90 24.81
C ASP A 302 11.39 18.77 23.86
N GLY A 303 10.24 18.93 23.18
CA GLY A 303 9.68 17.95 22.25
C GLY A 303 9.03 16.74 22.94
N GLN A 304 8.75 16.81 24.24
CA GLN A 304 7.99 15.77 24.95
C GLN A 304 6.48 16.05 24.86
N VAL A 305 5.69 14.99 25.00
CA VAL A 305 4.25 15.06 25.21
C VAL A 305 3.98 14.68 26.65
N GLU A 306 3.44 15.62 27.40
CA GLU A 306 2.91 15.42 28.74
C GLU A 306 1.44 14.99 28.62
N ILE A 307 1.12 13.87 29.26
CA ILE A 307 -0.20 13.25 29.26
C ILE A 307 -0.67 13.25 30.71
N THR A 308 -1.79 13.93 30.99
CA THR A 308 -2.27 14.14 32.36
C THR A 308 -3.71 13.65 32.50
N SER A 309 -4.00 12.90 33.57
CA SER A 309 -5.37 12.56 33.94
C SER A 309 -5.54 12.51 35.46
N GLY A 310 -6.46 13.32 36.00
CA GLY A 310 -6.81 13.39 37.43
C GLY A 310 -5.65 13.29 38.42
N GLY A 311 -4.56 14.02 38.16
CA GLY A 311 -3.38 14.15 39.02
C GLY A 311 -2.18 13.29 38.64
N GLU A 312 -2.36 12.29 37.76
CA GLU A 312 -1.26 11.47 37.25
C GLU A 312 -0.69 12.10 35.97
N VAL A 313 0.65 12.09 35.85
CA VAL A 313 1.38 12.74 34.76
C VAL A 313 2.37 11.76 34.16
N TYR A 314 2.27 11.54 32.86
CA TYR A 314 3.24 10.78 32.06
C TYR A 314 3.92 11.72 31.07
N LYS A 315 5.20 11.48 30.80
CA LYS A 315 5.93 12.19 29.74
C LYS A 315 6.51 11.17 28.78
N ILE A 316 6.16 11.30 27.51
CA ILE A 316 6.71 10.48 26.43
C ILE A 316 7.38 11.37 25.39
N LEU A 317 8.37 10.82 24.69
CA LEU A 317 9.04 11.54 23.62
C LEU A 317 8.10 11.67 22.42
N GLY A 318 7.86 12.89 21.98
CA GLY A 318 7.23 13.19 20.70
C GLY A 318 8.28 13.42 19.62
N HIS A 319 7.86 13.35 18.36
CA HIS A 319 8.72 13.61 17.22
C HIS A 319 8.14 14.77 16.38
N PRO A 320 8.99 15.66 15.83
CA PRO A 320 8.54 16.73 14.94
C PRO A 320 7.89 16.17 13.66
N ASN A 321 6.93 16.92 13.11
CA ASN A 321 6.07 16.51 11.99
C ASN A 321 6.69 16.69 10.59
N GLU A 322 8.01 16.56 10.41
CA GLU A 322 8.64 16.91 9.13
C GLU A 322 8.44 15.87 8.00
N ALA A 323 7.67 14.80 8.23
CA ALA A 323 7.62 13.66 7.32
C ALA A 323 6.26 12.91 7.22
N PHE A 324 5.18 13.39 7.83
CA PHE A 324 3.90 12.67 7.74
C PHE A 324 3.15 13.06 6.46
N SER A 325 3.05 12.12 5.50
CA SER A 325 2.24 12.33 4.30
C SER A 325 0.75 12.33 4.66
N GLN A 326 0.05 13.38 4.25
CA GLN A 326 -1.39 13.40 4.35
C GLN A 326 -1.98 12.29 3.48
N PRO A 327 -2.83 11.40 4.02
CA PRO A 327 -3.55 10.45 3.18
C PRO A 327 -4.42 11.23 2.19
N PRO A 328 -4.53 10.74 0.94
CA PRO A 328 -5.32 11.39 -0.10
C PRO A 328 -6.76 11.58 0.36
N THR A 329 -7.44 12.57 -0.21
CA THR A 329 -8.87 12.79 -0.02
C THR A 329 -9.68 11.97 -1.02
N VAL A 330 -10.97 11.82 -0.74
CA VAL A 330 -11.94 11.20 -1.66
C VAL A 330 -11.83 11.87 -3.04
N GLY A 331 -11.61 11.06 -4.08
CA GLY A 331 -11.48 11.52 -5.46
C GLY A 331 -12.83 11.84 -6.11
N ALA A 332 -12.79 12.37 -7.34
CA ALA A 332 -14.00 12.72 -8.09
C ALA A 332 -14.86 11.50 -8.46
N GLU A 333 -14.24 10.32 -8.62
CA GLU A 333 -14.94 9.05 -8.81
C GLU A 333 -15.08 8.36 -7.45
N ALA A 334 -16.24 8.58 -6.83
CA ALA A 334 -16.61 8.00 -5.56
C ALA A 334 -18.06 7.52 -5.59
N PHE A 335 -18.38 6.53 -4.75
CA PHE A 335 -19.74 6.04 -4.59
C PHE A 335 -20.03 5.63 -3.15
N ALA A 336 -21.30 5.65 -2.78
CA ALA A 336 -21.76 5.22 -1.48
C ALA A 336 -22.23 3.77 -1.53
N ILE A 337 -21.89 3.00 -0.49
CA ILE A 337 -22.42 1.67 -0.23
C ILE A 337 -22.96 1.61 1.20
N ASP A 338 -24.02 0.84 1.39
CA ASP A 338 -24.49 0.47 2.72
C ASP A 338 -23.38 -0.30 3.47
N GLY A 339 -23.06 0.13 4.69
CA GLY A 339 -21.96 -0.45 5.46
C GLY A 339 -22.21 -1.90 5.87
N GLU A 340 -23.47 -2.30 6.07
CA GLU A 340 -23.83 -3.69 6.34
C GLU A 340 -23.62 -4.56 5.10
N VAL A 341 -23.96 -4.07 3.90
CA VAL A 341 -23.67 -4.77 2.64
C VAL A 341 -22.16 -4.96 2.45
N LEU A 342 -21.36 -3.90 2.59
CA LEU A 342 -19.89 -3.98 2.48
C LEU A 342 -19.31 -5.00 3.46
N ARG A 343 -19.75 -4.95 4.72
CA ARG A 343 -19.33 -5.88 5.76
C ARG A 343 -19.76 -7.31 5.45
N SER A 344 -20.98 -7.51 4.97
CA SER A 344 -21.51 -8.85 4.65
C SER A 344 -20.68 -9.52 3.55
N VAL A 345 -20.40 -8.84 2.44
CA VAL A 345 -19.61 -9.43 1.34
C VAL A 345 -18.16 -9.70 1.73
N ILE A 346 -17.54 -8.83 2.54
CA ILE A 346 -16.19 -9.07 3.09
C ILE A 346 -16.22 -10.27 4.04
N HIS A 347 -17.18 -10.32 4.96
CA HIS A 347 -17.30 -11.40 5.94
C HIS A 347 -17.48 -12.77 5.27
N LYS A 348 -18.35 -12.84 4.27
CA LYS A 348 -18.65 -14.05 3.49
C LYS A 348 -17.45 -14.55 2.67
N THR A 349 -16.44 -13.74 2.41
CA THR A 349 -15.37 -14.11 1.45
C THR A 349 -13.98 -14.16 2.08
N LYS A 350 -13.63 -13.22 2.98
CA LYS A 350 -12.25 -13.02 3.46
C LYS A 350 -11.57 -14.25 4.05
N PHE A 351 -12.34 -15.21 4.56
CA PHE A 351 -11.81 -16.42 5.20
C PHE A 351 -11.09 -17.34 4.21
N ALA A 352 -11.44 -17.27 2.92
CA ALA A 352 -10.80 -18.07 1.88
C ALA A 352 -9.44 -17.50 1.43
N ALA A 353 -9.08 -16.28 1.87
CA ALA A 353 -7.78 -15.70 1.57
C ALA A 353 -6.66 -16.35 2.41
N PRO A 354 -5.44 -16.51 1.87
CA PRO A 354 -4.31 -17.11 2.58
C PRO A 354 -3.96 -16.37 3.88
N ARG A 355 -3.87 -17.12 4.98
CA ARG A 355 -3.44 -16.56 6.29
C ARG A 355 -1.98 -16.09 6.29
N LYS A 356 -1.14 -16.72 5.47
CA LYS A 356 0.25 -16.34 5.21
C LYS A 356 0.35 -15.87 3.76
N LYS A 357 1.25 -14.92 3.48
CA LYS A 357 1.48 -14.43 2.11
C LYS A 357 1.76 -15.61 1.18
N ALA A 358 0.85 -15.87 0.25
CA ALA A 358 1.00 -16.83 -0.82
C ALA A 358 1.99 -16.31 -1.86
N ARG A 359 2.62 -17.25 -2.57
CA ARG A 359 3.55 -16.96 -3.67
C ARG A 359 2.86 -16.22 -4.82
N GLN A 360 1.61 -16.56 -5.10
CA GLN A 360 0.78 -15.86 -6.08
C GLN A 360 0.20 -14.62 -5.40
N THR A 361 0.74 -13.45 -5.74
CA THR A 361 0.43 -12.19 -5.06
C THR A 361 -1.03 -11.79 -5.21
N CYS A 362 -1.66 -12.10 -6.34
CA CYS A 362 -3.09 -11.84 -6.59
C CYS A 362 -4.02 -12.50 -5.57
N LEU A 363 -3.61 -13.61 -4.95
CA LEU A 363 -4.40 -14.31 -3.94
C LEU A 363 -4.29 -13.72 -2.53
N ASN A 364 -3.36 -12.78 -2.29
CA ASN A 364 -3.12 -12.20 -0.95
C ASN A 364 -4.15 -11.12 -0.55
N GLY A 365 -5.33 -11.12 -1.16
CA GLY A 365 -6.37 -10.12 -0.98
C GLY A 365 -7.73 -10.60 -1.48
N LEU A 366 -8.70 -9.70 -1.45
CA LEU A 366 -10.03 -9.90 -2.02
C LEU A 366 -10.07 -9.19 -3.38
N TYR A 367 -10.52 -9.89 -4.39
CA TYR A 367 -10.78 -9.34 -5.71
C TYR A 367 -12.21 -8.82 -5.78
N PHE A 368 -12.37 -7.56 -6.15
CA PHE A 368 -13.64 -6.91 -6.41
C PHE A 368 -13.81 -6.84 -7.92
N ASN A 369 -14.55 -7.78 -8.48
CA ASN A 369 -14.89 -7.83 -9.90
C ASN A 369 -16.12 -6.95 -10.15
N LEU A 370 -15.97 -5.95 -11.00
CA LEU A 370 -16.98 -4.93 -11.24
C LEU A 370 -17.73 -5.25 -12.54
N LEU A 371 -18.88 -5.90 -12.42
CA LEU A 371 -19.73 -6.26 -13.56
C LEU A 371 -20.82 -5.21 -13.78
N GLU A 372 -21.48 -5.25 -14.93
CA GLU A 372 -22.56 -4.31 -15.26
C GLU A 372 -23.75 -4.42 -14.29
N ASP A 373 -24.10 -5.66 -13.89
CA ASP A 373 -25.28 -6.02 -13.12
C ASP A 373 -25.01 -6.22 -11.63
N ARG A 374 -23.75 -6.48 -11.23
CA ARG A 374 -23.37 -6.74 -9.83
C ARG A 374 -21.88 -6.51 -9.58
N THR A 375 -21.48 -6.47 -8.32
CA THR A 375 -20.08 -6.60 -7.91
C THR A 375 -19.86 -7.96 -7.29
N GLU A 376 -18.90 -8.74 -7.79
CA GLU A 376 -18.48 -9.99 -7.19
C GLU A 376 -17.23 -9.76 -6.33
N VAL A 377 -17.28 -10.21 -5.08
CA VAL A 377 -16.15 -10.19 -4.16
C VAL A 377 -15.64 -11.63 -4.03
N VAL A 378 -14.38 -11.83 -4.35
CA VAL A 378 -13.77 -13.17 -4.43
C VAL A 378 -12.50 -13.22 -3.61
N ALA A 379 -12.40 -14.25 -2.78
CA ALA A 379 -11.16 -14.64 -2.13
C ALA A 379 -10.88 -16.11 -2.45
N ALA A 380 -9.61 -16.42 -2.63
CA ALA A 380 -9.18 -17.76 -2.97
C ALA A 380 -7.79 -18.04 -2.41
N ASP A 381 -7.54 -19.31 -2.12
CA ASP A 381 -6.22 -19.86 -1.94
C ASP A 381 -6.03 -21.06 -2.91
N THR A 382 -5.09 -21.96 -2.61
CA THR A 382 -4.84 -23.13 -3.46
C THR A 382 -5.88 -24.25 -3.33
N ILE A 383 -6.72 -24.24 -2.30
CA ILE A 383 -7.63 -25.34 -1.94
C ILE A 383 -9.08 -24.90 -1.70
N GLN A 384 -9.37 -23.61 -1.60
CA GLN A 384 -10.73 -23.09 -1.43
C GLN A 384 -10.94 -21.76 -2.15
N ILE A 385 -12.20 -21.48 -2.49
CA ILE A 385 -12.67 -20.21 -3.05
C ILE A 385 -13.94 -19.82 -2.31
N ALA A 386 -14.11 -18.55 -1.99
CA ALA A 386 -15.37 -17.98 -1.54
C ALA A 386 -15.72 -16.77 -2.42
N LEU A 387 -16.94 -16.76 -2.93
CA LEU A 387 -17.50 -15.73 -3.78
C LEU A 387 -18.79 -15.24 -3.16
N ALA A 388 -18.91 -13.94 -2.98
CA ALA A 388 -20.17 -13.29 -2.68
C ALA A 388 -20.46 -12.20 -3.70
N HIS A 389 -21.72 -11.86 -3.94
CA HIS A 389 -22.06 -10.72 -4.79
C HIS A 389 -23.03 -9.76 -4.11
N CYS A 390 -23.06 -8.54 -4.62
CA CYS A 390 -23.95 -7.47 -4.18
C CYS A 390 -24.25 -6.54 -5.37
N GLU A 391 -25.12 -5.56 -5.15
CA GLU A 391 -25.45 -4.53 -6.13
C GLU A 391 -24.18 -3.87 -6.72
N PRO A 392 -24.21 -3.49 -8.00
CA PRO A 392 -23.03 -3.03 -8.71
C PRO A 392 -22.51 -1.71 -8.15
N PHE A 393 -21.18 -1.62 -8.01
CA PHE A 393 -20.49 -0.44 -7.52
C PHE A 393 -20.40 0.64 -8.61
N LYS A 394 -21.44 1.48 -8.73
CA LYS A 394 -21.49 2.60 -9.69
C LYS A 394 -20.70 3.79 -9.12
N PRO A 395 -19.81 4.48 -9.83
CA PRO A 395 -19.72 4.56 -11.30
C PRO A 395 -18.60 3.70 -11.92
N PHE A 396 -18.01 2.73 -11.21
CA PHE A 396 -16.83 1.99 -11.68
C PHE A 396 -17.12 0.92 -12.76
N GLN A 397 -18.19 1.12 -13.53
CA GLN A 397 -18.53 0.29 -14.68
C GLN A 397 -17.42 0.43 -15.74
N ASP A 398 -17.06 -0.67 -16.41
CA ASP A 398 -15.97 -0.78 -17.41
C ASP A 398 -14.52 -0.90 -16.88
N SER A 399 -14.30 -1.19 -15.60
CA SER A 399 -12.97 -1.51 -15.07
C SER A 399 -12.75 -3.01 -14.84
N ASP A 400 -11.51 -3.49 -15.04
CA ASP A 400 -11.00 -4.85 -14.77
C ASP A 400 -10.98 -5.25 -13.27
N GLY A 401 -11.87 -4.68 -12.44
CA GLY A 401 -11.88 -4.86 -11.00
C GLY A 401 -10.63 -4.33 -10.29
N PHE A 402 -10.45 -4.73 -9.03
CA PHE A 402 -9.26 -4.42 -8.24
C PHE A 402 -9.07 -5.44 -7.10
N ILE A 403 -7.83 -5.58 -6.61
CA ILE A 403 -7.50 -6.49 -5.51
C ILE A 403 -7.09 -5.68 -4.28
N VAL A 404 -7.84 -5.81 -3.19
CA VAL A 404 -7.55 -5.16 -1.91
C VAL A 404 -6.78 -6.15 -1.01
N PRO A 405 -5.58 -5.80 -0.51
CA PRO A 405 -4.82 -6.70 0.37
C PRO A 405 -5.61 -7.15 1.59
N LEU A 406 -5.43 -8.41 2.01
CA LEU A 406 -6.18 -8.99 3.14
C LEU A 406 -6.03 -8.17 4.44
N LYS A 407 -4.85 -7.55 4.64
CA LYS A 407 -4.63 -6.65 5.78
C LYS A 407 -5.56 -5.45 5.75
N ALA A 408 -5.67 -4.79 4.59
CA ALA A 408 -6.56 -3.64 4.41
C ALA A 408 -8.02 -4.06 4.56
N VAL A 409 -8.43 -5.18 3.97
CA VAL A 409 -9.79 -5.73 4.09
C VAL A 409 -10.20 -5.91 5.55
N LYS A 410 -9.30 -6.45 6.40
CA LYS A 410 -9.57 -6.63 7.84
C LYS A 410 -9.74 -5.31 8.57
N GLU A 411 -8.96 -4.28 8.21
CA GLU A 411 -9.13 -2.97 8.83
C GLU A 411 -10.36 -2.23 8.30
N ILE A 412 -10.72 -2.37 7.03
CA ILE A 412 -11.97 -1.85 6.45
C ILE A 412 -13.17 -2.43 7.20
N GLU A 413 -13.27 -3.76 7.30
CA GLU A 413 -14.39 -4.43 7.96
C GLU A 413 -14.54 -4.03 9.43
N ARG A 414 -13.43 -3.83 10.15
CA ARG A 414 -13.44 -3.43 11.56
C ARG A 414 -13.74 -1.95 11.76
N THR A 415 -13.16 -1.08 10.93
CA THR A 415 -13.25 0.37 11.07
C THR A 415 -14.67 0.84 10.74
N PHE A 416 -15.26 0.31 9.68
CA PHE A 416 -16.60 0.69 9.23
C PHE A 416 -17.70 -0.25 9.73
N ALA A 417 -17.44 -1.01 10.81
CA ALA A 417 -18.34 -2.04 11.30
C ALA A 417 -19.74 -1.50 11.67
N ASN A 418 -19.81 -0.25 12.13
CA ASN A 418 -21.03 0.43 12.56
C ASN A 418 -21.41 1.62 11.65
N SER A 419 -20.67 1.84 10.56
CA SER A 419 -20.94 2.96 9.65
C SER A 419 -22.17 2.61 8.82
N PRO A 420 -23.23 3.43 8.81
CA PRO A 420 -24.44 3.14 8.04
C PRO A 420 -24.17 3.19 6.53
N GLU A 421 -23.30 4.11 6.11
CA GLU A 421 -22.91 4.33 4.73
C GLU A 421 -21.40 4.52 4.66
N VAL A 422 -20.77 3.96 3.63
CA VAL A 422 -19.33 4.08 3.36
C VAL A 422 -19.13 4.59 1.95
N ILE A 423 -18.36 5.67 1.83
CA ILE A 423 -17.94 6.24 0.55
C ILE A 423 -16.67 5.52 0.11
N ILE A 424 -16.70 4.93 -1.08
CA ILE A 424 -15.57 4.27 -1.70
C ILE A 424 -15.07 5.11 -2.87
N SER A 425 -13.77 5.40 -2.89
CA SER A 425 -13.13 6.08 -4.02
C SER A 425 -11.90 5.32 -4.48
N ARG A 426 -11.78 5.14 -5.80
CA ARG A 426 -10.62 4.50 -6.41
C ARG A 426 -9.68 5.56 -6.96
N LEU A 427 -8.41 5.42 -6.63
CA LEU A 427 -7.29 6.11 -7.26
C LEU A 427 -6.49 5.10 -8.09
N LYS A 428 -5.46 5.55 -8.80
CA LYS A 428 -4.70 4.71 -9.75
C LYS A 428 -4.16 3.40 -9.13
N ASN A 429 -3.54 3.49 -7.95
CA ASN A 429 -2.93 2.36 -7.23
C ASN A 429 -3.45 2.22 -5.80
N GLN A 430 -4.48 2.97 -5.43
CA GLN A 430 -5.00 3.03 -4.07
C GLN A 430 -6.52 3.00 -4.11
N ILE A 431 -7.09 2.55 -3.00
CA ILE A 431 -8.53 2.64 -2.75
C ILE A 431 -8.75 3.32 -1.41
N LEU A 432 -9.81 4.11 -1.35
CA LEU A 432 -10.27 4.81 -0.17
C LEU A 432 -11.64 4.30 0.24
N PHE A 433 -11.83 4.25 1.56
CA PHE A 433 -13.09 4.02 2.24
C PHE A 433 -13.24 5.15 3.26
N ALA A 434 -14.39 5.81 3.29
CA ALA A 434 -14.61 6.93 4.18
C ALA A 434 -16.05 6.97 4.71
N ASP A 435 -16.20 7.45 5.94
CA ASP A 435 -17.46 7.95 6.48
C ASP A 435 -17.28 9.41 6.94
N GLU A 436 -18.17 9.92 7.78
CA GLU A 436 -18.12 11.30 8.28
C GLU A 436 -16.84 11.62 9.09
N TYR A 437 -16.32 10.61 9.80
CA TYR A 437 -15.26 10.77 10.81
C TYR A 437 -13.94 10.16 10.37
N THR A 438 -13.98 9.10 9.57
CA THR A 438 -12.81 8.27 9.26
C THR A 438 -12.60 8.15 7.77
N THR A 439 -11.33 8.22 7.35
CA THR A 439 -10.88 7.91 5.99
C THR A 439 -9.76 6.89 6.07
N LEU A 440 -9.96 5.72 5.46
CA LEU A 440 -8.98 4.65 5.33
C LEU A 440 -8.54 4.55 3.87
N THR A 441 -7.23 4.51 3.66
CA THR A 441 -6.56 4.37 2.36
C THR A 441 -5.78 3.07 2.35
N ALA A 442 -5.78 2.37 1.21
CA ALA A 442 -5.02 1.14 1.04
C ALA A 442 -4.38 1.06 -0.35
N GLN A 443 -3.15 0.57 -0.43
CA GLN A 443 -2.50 0.21 -1.69
C GLN A 443 -3.18 -1.02 -2.31
N LEU A 444 -3.47 -0.97 -3.60
CA LEU A 444 -4.03 -2.10 -4.34
C LEU A 444 -2.93 -3.08 -4.77
N ILE A 445 -3.25 -4.37 -4.82
CA ILE A 445 -2.35 -5.37 -5.40
C ILE A 445 -2.42 -5.27 -6.92
N ASN A 446 -1.31 -4.87 -7.54
CA ASN A 446 -1.20 -4.79 -9.00
C ASN A 446 -0.85 -6.16 -9.59
N ALA A 447 -1.85 -7.04 -9.72
CA ALA A 447 -1.75 -8.35 -10.32
C ALA A 447 -3.07 -8.75 -10.99
N GLU A 448 -3.00 -9.60 -12.02
CA GLU A 448 -4.18 -10.18 -12.67
C GLU A 448 -4.76 -11.29 -11.80
N TYR A 449 -6.08 -11.30 -11.63
CA TYR A 449 -6.77 -12.34 -10.87
C TYR A 449 -7.13 -13.53 -11.78
N PRO A 450 -6.93 -14.79 -11.35
CA PRO A 450 -7.26 -15.95 -12.16
C PRO A 450 -8.75 -16.03 -12.53
N PRO A 451 -9.12 -16.58 -13.70
CA PRO A 451 -10.52 -16.70 -14.13
C PRO A 451 -11.27 -17.77 -13.32
N TYR A 452 -11.78 -17.38 -12.15
CA TYR A 452 -12.40 -18.26 -11.15
C TYR A 452 -13.74 -18.85 -11.63
N GLU A 453 -14.45 -18.16 -12.53
CA GLU A 453 -15.75 -18.60 -13.06
C GLU A 453 -15.63 -19.94 -13.78
N LYS A 454 -14.47 -20.20 -14.39
CA LYS A 454 -14.17 -21.46 -15.10
C LYS A 454 -14.01 -22.66 -14.17
N ILE A 455 -13.82 -22.42 -12.87
CA ILE A 455 -13.60 -23.45 -11.86
C ILE A 455 -14.91 -23.88 -11.20
N ILE A 456 -15.95 -23.04 -11.25
CA ILE A 456 -17.26 -23.33 -10.66
C ILE A 456 -18.01 -24.37 -11.52
N PRO A 457 -18.30 -25.57 -11.01
CA PRO A 457 -19.09 -26.56 -11.74
C PRO A 457 -20.52 -26.05 -12.01
N VAL A 458 -21.00 -26.22 -13.24
CA VAL A 458 -22.29 -25.67 -13.70
C VAL A 458 -23.46 -26.62 -13.48
N SER A 459 -23.22 -27.93 -13.34
CA SER A 459 -24.27 -28.93 -13.20
C SER A 459 -23.81 -30.06 -12.28
N PRO A 460 -24.35 -30.14 -11.04
CA PRO A 460 -23.98 -31.19 -10.11
C PRO A 460 -24.59 -32.54 -10.50
N GLU A 461 -23.82 -33.61 -10.38
CA GLU A 461 -24.29 -35.00 -10.48
C GLU A 461 -24.98 -35.44 -9.19
N VAL A 462 -24.49 -34.96 -8.05
CA VAL A 462 -25.02 -35.22 -6.71
C VAL A 462 -25.24 -33.89 -6.03
N ARG A 463 -26.44 -33.72 -5.47
CA ARG A 463 -26.82 -32.58 -4.64
C ARG A 463 -27.47 -33.07 -3.38
N THR A 464 -26.98 -32.61 -2.23
CA THR A 464 -27.58 -32.90 -0.91
C THR A 464 -27.78 -31.62 -0.11
N VAL A 465 -28.94 -31.51 0.55
CA VAL A 465 -29.28 -30.39 1.42
C VAL A 465 -29.27 -30.86 2.85
N VAL A 466 -28.50 -30.20 3.70
CA VAL A 466 -28.32 -30.57 5.10
C VAL A 466 -28.54 -29.38 6.03
N PRO A 467 -29.11 -29.60 7.24
CA PRO A 467 -29.17 -28.56 8.25
C PRO A 467 -27.74 -28.23 8.73
N LYS A 468 -27.38 -26.95 8.69
CA LYS A 468 -26.03 -26.44 8.96
C LYS A 468 -25.52 -26.77 10.35
N ALA A 469 -26.34 -26.56 11.39
CA ALA A 469 -25.91 -26.76 12.78
C ALA A 469 -25.57 -28.23 13.11
N PRO A 470 -26.39 -29.23 12.73
CA PRO A 470 -26.05 -30.64 12.85
C PRO A 470 -24.76 -31.05 12.11
N ILE A 471 -24.60 -30.70 10.83
CA ILE A 471 -23.40 -31.10 10.07
C ILE A 471 -22.14 -30.44 10.62
N LEU A 472 -22.21 -29.17 11.02
CA LEU A 472 -21.10 -28.46 11.65
C LEU A 472 -20.67 -29.12 12.97
N ARG A 473 -21.63 -29.57 13.79
CA ARG A 473 -21.35 -30.28 15.04
C ARG A 473 -20.73 -31.65 14.78
N ALA A 474 -21.21 -32.38 13.77
CA ALA A 474 -20.65 -33.68 13.40
C ALA A 474 -19.21 -33.55 12.91
N LEU A 475 -18.95 -32.61 11.99
CA LEU A 475 -17.59 -32.32 11.50
C LEU A 475 -16.64 -31.97 12.64
N ARG A 476 -17.05 -31.10 13.58
CA ARG A 476 -16.21 -30.72 14.73
C ARG A 476 -15.86 -31.91 15.63
N LYS A 477 -16.79 -32.84 15.87
CA LYS A 477 -16.54 -34.03 16.69
C LYS A 477 -15.67 -35.05 15.96
N VAL A 478 -16.01 -35.36 14.71
CA VAL A 478 -15.29 -36.36 13.90
C VAL A 478 -13.87 -35.90 13.58
N ALA A 479 -13.65 -34.60 13.34
CA ALA A 479 -12.32 -34.05 13.09
C ALA A 479 -11.36 -34.19 14.29
N LEU A 480 -11.85 -34.38 15.53
CA LEU A 480 -10.99 -34.65 16.70
C LEU A 480 -10.21 -35.97 16.58
N VAL A 481 -10.73 -36.89 15.76
CA VAL A 481 -10.16 -38.21 15.51
C VAL A 481 -9.41 -38.26 14.18
N SER A 482 -9.47 -37.20 13.36
CA SER A 482 -8.73 -37.15 12.09
C SER A 482 -7.23 -36.97 12.30
N ASP A 483 -6.44 -37.34 11.29
CA ASP A 483 -4.99 -37.12 11.31
C ASP A 483 -4.67 -35.63 11.56
N PRO A 484 -3.85 -35.28 12.56
CA PRO A 484 -3.65 -33.89 13.00
C PRO A 484 -2.82 -33.05 12.02
N LYS A 485 -2.28 -33.65 10.94
CA LYS A 485 -1.57 -32.91 9.89
C LYS A 485 -2.50 -32.58 8.73
N THR A 486 -3.38 -33.51 8.36
CA THR A 486 -4.21 -33.44 7.16
C THR A 486 -5.65 -33.03 7.45
N PHE A 487 -6.15 -33.30 8.66
CA PHE A 487 -7.54 -33.08 9.09
C PHE A 487 -8.57 -33.71 8.13
N LYS A 488 -8.16 -34.79 7.45
CA LYS A 488 -8.95 -35.44 6.41
C LYS A 488 -10.18 -36.12 7.03
N VAL A 489 -11.36 -35.82 6.49
CA VAL A 489 -12.61 -36.53 6.77
C VAL A 489 -13.22 -37.03 5.47
N CYS A 490 -13.97 -38.13 5.56
CA CYS A 490 -14.72 -38.71 4.45
C CYS A 490 -16.21 -38.39 4.62
N LEU A 491 -16.84 -37.94 3.53
CA LEU A 491 -18.28 -37.80 3.41
C LEU A 491 -18.80 -38.92 2.51
N GLU A 492 -19.67 -39.77 3.05
CA GLU A 492 -20.45 -40.76 2.31
C GLU A 492 -21.89 -40.28 2.26
N ILE A 493 -22.39 -40.00 1.05
CA ILE A 493 -23.70 -39.38 0.83
C ILE A 493 -24.56 -40.32 0.00
N ASP A 494 -25.83 -40.47 0.41
CA ASP A 494 -26.91 -41.03 -0.40
C ASP A 494 -28.13 -40.08 -0.39
N GLU A 495 -29.24 -40.52 -0.99
CA GLU A 495 -30.47 -39.71 -1.10
C GLU A 495 -31.13 -39.35 0.25
N LYS A 496 -30.76 -40.05 1.34
CA LYS A 496 -31.43 -39.96 2.66
C LYS A 496 -30.51 -39.49 3.77
N GLN A 497 -29.20 -39.70 3.64
CA GLN A 497 -28.26 -39.45 4.72
C GLN A 497 -26.88 -39.04 4.22
N ILE A 498 -26.17 -38.33 5.09
CA ILE A 498 -24.74 -38.05 4.99
C ILE A 498 -24.06 -38.70 6.21
N ARG A 499 -23.03 -39.51 5.95
CA ARG A 499 -22.14 -40.06 6.96
C ARG A 499 -20.81 -39.33 6.89
N VAL A 500 -20.42 -38.72 8.00
CA VAL A 500 -19.12 -38.08 8.20
C VAL A 500 -18.25 -39.05 8.97
N SER A 501 -17.06 -39.38 8.46
CA SER A 501 -16.11 -40.27 9.14
C SER A 501 -14.68 -39.77 9.11
N ALA A 502 -13.90 -40.21 10.10
CA ALA A 502 -12.46 -40.07 10.16
C ALA A 502 -11.87 -41.42 10.60
N GLU A 503 -10.78 -41.81 9.95
CA GLU A 503 -10.00 -42.99 10.25
C GLU A 503 -8.53 -42.61 10.14
N THR A 504 -7.72 -43.08 11.07
CA THR A 504 -6.27 -42.84 11.08
C THR A 504 -5.52 -44.16 10.90
N PRO A 505 -4.21 -44.14 10.62
CA PRO A 505 -3.38 -45.35 10.66
C PRO A 505 -3.28 -45.98 12.06
N GLU A 506 -3.64 -45.23 13.10
CA GLU A 506 -3.82 -45.70 14.48
C GLU A 506 -5.26 -46.24 14.63
N PRO A 507 -5.59 -47.07 15.64
CA PRO A 507 -6.92 -47.70 15.77
C PRO A 507 -8.04 -46.72 16.17
N ASP A 508 -7.85 -45.42 15.95
CA ASP A 508 -8.82 -44.39 16.28
C ASP A 508 -9.76 -44.15 15.09
N GLU A 509 -11.05 -44.38 15.32
CA GLU A 509 -12.13 -44.17 14.35
C GLU A 509 -13.27 -43.33 14.95
N ALA A 510 -13.89 -42.51 14.11
CA ALA A 510 -15.13 -41.83 14.45
C ALA A 510 -16.04 -41.73 13.23
N HIS A 511 -17.34 -41.90 13.45
CA HIS A 511 -18.34 -41.62 12.43
C HIS A 511 -19.63 -41.09 13.04
N GLU A 512 -20.33 -40.26 12.28
CA GLU A 512 -21.66 -39.77 12.61
C GLU A 512 -22.50 -39.71 11.35
N THR A 513 -23.75 -40.16 11.44
CA THR A 513 -24.69 -40.17 10.32
C THR A 513 -25.82 -39.20 10.61
N LEU A 514 -26.14 -38.37 9.63
CA LEU A 514 -27.16 -37.33 9.70
C LEU A 514 -28.15 -37.55 8.56
N ALA A 515 -29.44 -37.33 8.84
CA ALA A 515 -30.44 -37.26 7.78
C ALA A 515 -30.25 -36.00 6.94
N VAL A 516 -30.46 -36.12 5.63
CA VAL A 516 -30.50 -34.97 4.70
C VAL A 516 -31.93 -34.48 4.56
N GLU A 517 -32.12 -33.19 4.28
CA GLU A 517 -33.45 -32.63 3.98
C GLU A 517 -33.91 -33.01 2.58
N SER A 518 -32.97 -33.11 1.63
CA SER A 518 -33.17 -33.65 0.29
C SER A 518 -31.83 -34.11 -0.29
N GLY A 519 -31.83 -35.14 -1.12
CA GLY A 519 -30.62 -35.69 -1.73
C GLY A 519 -30.90 -36.27 -3.11
N THR A 520 -29.88 -36.25 -3.96
CA THR A 520 -29.90 -36.84 -5.31
C THR A 520 -28.61 -37.62 -5.53
N GLY A 521 -28.72 -38.89 -5.94
CA GLY A 521 -27.57 -39.74 -6.17
C GLY A 521 -26.77 -40.06 -4.90
N GLY A 522 -25.49 -40.42 -5.07
CA GLY A 522 -24.60 -40.71 -3.96
C GLY A 522 -23.13 -40.61 -4.35
N ILE A 523 -22.29 -40.22 -3.39
CA ILE A 523 -20.85 -40.01 -3.59
C ILE A 523 -20.08 -40.30 -2.30
N ARG A 524 -18.83 -40.72 -2.45
CA ARG A 524 -17.84 -40.85 -1.38
C ARG A 524 -16.67 -39.93 -1.67
N ILE A 525 -16.40 -38.95 -0.80
CA ILE A 525 -15.40 -37.91 -1.07
C ILE A 525 -14.65 -37.50 0.20
N GLY A 526 -13.34 -37.31 0.08
CA GLY A 526 -12.49 -36.81 1.15
C GLY A 526 -12.32 -35.30 1.08
N LEU A 527 -12.16 -34.64 2.22
CA LEU A 527 -11.76 -33.22 2.30
C LEU A 527 -11.09 -32.89 3.63
N ASP A 528 -10.48 -31.70 3.72
CA ASP A 528 -10.02 -31.14 4.99
C ASP A 528 -11.21 -30.59 5.78
N ALA A 529 -11.52 -31.20 6.93
CA ALA A 529 -12.68 -30.83 7.74
C ALA A 529 -12.68 -29.34 8.15
N ARG A 530 -11.50 -28.74 8.33
CA ARG A 530 -11.37 -27.34 8.77
C ARG A 530 -11.95 -26.40 7.73
N MET A 531 -11.78 -26.70 6.44
CA MET A 531 -12.27 -25.87 5.35
C MET A 531 -13.79 -25.87 5.30
N LEU A 532 -14.42 -27.04 5.45
CA LEU A 532 -15.88 -27.12 5.49
C LEU A 532 -16.45 -26.52 6.77
N ILE A 533 -15.80 -26.70 7.92
CA ILE A 533 -16.19 -26.04 9.18
C ILE A 533 -16.11 -24.51 9.05
N GLU A 534 -15.03 -23.98 8.49
CA GLU A 534 -14.82 -22.53 8.29
C GLU A 534 -15.85 -21.98 7.29
N THR A 535 -16.08 -22.68 6.17
CA THR A 535 -17.11 -22.35 5.17
C THR A 535 -18.51 -22.28 5.80
N LEU A 536 -18.92 -23.33 6.52
CA LEU A 536 -20.23 -23.38 7.17
C LEU A 536 -20.40 -22.29 8.24
N THR A 537 -19.31 -21.85 8.88
CA THR A 537 -19.38 -20.78 9.88
C THR A 537 -19.69 -19.42 9.26
N HIS A 538 -19.34 -19.21 7.98
CA HIS A 538 -19.60 -17.97 7.25
C HIS A 538 -20.87 -18.02 6.38
N ILE A 539 -21.63 -19.12 6.44
CA ILE A 539 -22.96 -19.22 5.83
C ILE A 539 -24.01 -18.87 6.89
N GLU A 540 -24.88 -17.91 6.56
CA GLU A 540 -25.88 -17.38 7.51
C GLU A 540 -27.15 -18.24 7.57
N THR A 541 -27.52 -18.91 6.48
CA THR A 541 -28.76 -19.71 6.39
C THR A 541 -28.76 -20.95 7.29
N GLU A 542 -29.93 -21.45 7.65
CA GLU A 542 -30.07 -22.64 8.52
C GLU A 542 -29.70 -23.94 7.82
N SER A 543 -29.87 -24.00 6.49
CA SER A 543 -29.55 -25.16 5.66
C SER A 543 -28.62 -24.78 4.52
N VAL A 544 -27.86 -25.76 4.05
CA VAL A 544 -26.86 -25.61 2.98
C VAL A 544 -26.99 -26.73 1.96
N SER A 545 -26.74 -26.40 0.69
CA SER A 545 -26.56 -27.34 -0.42
C SER A 545 -25.08 -27.72 -0.53
N LEU A 546 -24.78 -29.02 -0.56
CA LEU A 546 -23.50 -29.56 -0.98
C LEU A 546 -23.68 -30.20 -2.37
N GLU A 547 -22.94 -29.72 -3.34
CA GLU A 547 -23.05 -30.04 -4.76
C GLU A 547 -21.73 -30.63 -5.27
N PHE A 548 -21.82 -31.76 -5.97
CA PHE A 548 -20.67 -32.54 -6.42
C PHE A 548 -20.79 -32.88 -7.90
N SER A 549 -19.67 -32.81 -8.62
CA SER A 549 -19.60 -33.14 -10.05
C SER A 549 -18.51 -34.20 -10.31
N GLY A 550 -18.37 -35.16 -9.40
CA GLY A 550 -17.30 -36.17 -9.39
C GLY A 550 -16.26 -35.96 -8.28
N VAL A 551 -15.47 -37.01 -8.00
CA VAL A 551 -14.60 -37.09 -6.80
C VAL A 551 -13.33 -36.23 -6.85
N LEU A 552 -12.97 -35.72 -8.02
CA LEU A 552 -11.80 -34.85 -8.22
C LEU A 552 -12.20 -33.39 -8.42
N ASN A 553 -13.48 -33.11 -8.59
CA ASN A 553 -13.98 -31.75 -8.83
C ASN A 553 -14.25 -31.03 -7.51
N PRO A 554 -14.18 -29.69 -7.50
CA PRO A 554 -14.47 -28.91 -6.30
C PRO A 554 -15.86 -29.22 -5.75
N ILE A 555 -15.95 -29.32 -4.43
CA ILE A 555 -17.21 -29.39 -3.70
C ILE A 555 -17.79 -27.98 -3.68
N VAL A 556 -19.00 -27.81 -4.21
CA VAL A 556 -19.72 -26.54 -4.21
C VAL A 556 -20.62 -26.50 -2.98
N VAL A 557 -20.46 -25.47 -2.14
CA VAL A 557 -21.27 -25.23 -0.95
C VAL A 557 -22.06 -23.94 -1.15
N LYS A 558 -23.39 -24.04 -1.07
CA LYS A 558 -24.30 -22.90 -1.25
C LYS A 558 -25.30 -22.80 -0.10
N PRO A 559 -25.61 -21.59 0.41
CA PRO A 559 -26.76 -21.38 1.29
C PRO A 559 -28.07 -21.75 0.58
N ILE A 560 -29.07 -22.19 1.33
CA ILE A 560 -30.43 -22.38 0.81
C ILE A 560 -31.22 -21.08 0.96
N GLY A 561 -31.86 -20.64 -0.12
CA GLY A 561 -32.72 -19.45 -0.13
C GLY A 561 -32.07 -18.18 -0.68
N THR A 562 -30.80 -18.23 -1.06
CA THR A 562 -30.07 -17.14 -1.73
C THR A 562 -29.00 -17.72 -2.67
N ASP A 563 -28.69 -17.00 -3.75
CA ASP A 563 -27.60 -17.31 -4.70
C ASP A 563 -26.42 -16.33 -4.57
N GLU A 564 -26.43 -15.48 -3.53
CA GLU A 564 -25.44 -14.43 -3.28
C GLU A 564 -24.10 -14.91 -2.75
N HIS A 565 -23.96 -16.19 -2.41
CA HIS A 565 -22.77 -16.74 -1.77
C HIS A 565 -22.49 -18.15 -2.27
N ILE A 566 -21.27 -18.39 -2.74
CA ILE A 566 -20.81 -19.69 -3.23
C ILE A 566 -19.42 -19.95 -2.65
N CYS A 567 -19.22 -21.13 -2.07
CA CYS A 567 -17.91 -21.59 -1.65
C CYS A 567 -17.52 -22.85 -2.41
N LEU A 568 -16.23 -22.96 -2.75
CA LEU A 568 -15.63 -24.14 -3.35
C LEU A 568 -14.57 -24.70 -2.40
N ILE A 569 -14.57 -26.02 -2.23
CA ILE A 569 -13.54 -26.73 -1.45
C ILE A 569 -12.97 -27.83 -2.33
N MET A 570 -11.63 -27.85 -2.50
CA MET A 570 -10.96 -28.90 -3.25
C MET A 570 -11.01 -30.23 -2.47
N PRO A 571 -11.38 -31.34 -3.12
CA PRO A 571 -11.39 -32.64 -2.46
C PRO A 571 -9.98 -33.16 -2.20
N MET A 572 -9.88 -34.04 -1.21
CA MET A 572 -8.70 -34.84 -0.93
C MET A 572 -8.91 -36.24 -1.48
N LEU A 573 -7.87 -36.79 -2.10
CA LEU A 573 -7.87 -38.19 -2.52
C LEU A 573 -8.04 -39.09 -1.29
N LEU A 574 -9.03 -39.97 -1.37
CA LEU A 574 -9.16 -41.09 -0.46
C LEU A 574 -8.19 -42.17 -0.91
N GLU A 575 -7.45 -42.75 0.03
CA GLU A 575 -6.65 -43.93 -0.26
C GLU A 575 -7.61 -45.10 -0.49
N SER A 576 -7.38 -45.83 -1.57
CA SER A 576 -8.23 -46.92 -2.06
C SER A 576 -8.13 -48.18 -1.21
#